data_AF-A0A7E4ZRE7-F1
#
_entry.id   AF-A0A7E4ZRE7-F1
#
_cell.length_a   1.000
_cell.length_b   1.000
_cell.length_c   1.000
_cell.angle_alpha   90.00
_cell.angle_beta   90.00
_cell.angle_gamma   90.00
#
_symmetry.space_group_name_H-M   'P 1'
#
loop_
_entity.id
_entity.type
_entity.pdbx_description
1 polymer ?
#
loop_
_entity_poly.entity_id
_entity_poly.type
_entity_poly.pdbx_seq_one_letter_code
_entity_poly.pdbx_strand_id
1 'polypeptide(L)'
;MEHPSIKKRPIIGNIRTLCPLNCANSDDAVVLNKLPSNNHKCAQHFNYGITRIGEETFFWRSGNCLNQIISFDVRCGFPFRERDFVDTNRDQFFSLI
;
A
#
# COMPACT_ATOMS: atom_id res chain seq x y z
N MET A 1 1.40 -29.32 20.59
CA MET A 1 2.18 -28.47 19.67
C MET A 1 1.19 -27.86 18.68
N GLU A 2 0.50 -26.81 19.11
CA GLU A 2 -0.54 -26.13 18.33
C GLU A 2 0.08 -24.99 17.51
N HIS A 3 -0.16 -25.01 16.19
CA HIS A 3 0.11 -23.91 15.29
C HIS A 3 -0.94 -22.81 15.54
N PRO A 4 -0.57 -21.56 15.86
CA PRO A 4 -1.55 -20.57 16.24
C PRO A 4 -2.19 -19.89 15.03
N SER A 5 -3.51 -20.01 14.97
CA SER A 5 -4.46 -18.98 14.51
C SER A 5 -4.69 -18.79 13.00
N ILE A 6 -5.36 -19.76 12.37
CA ILE A 6 -6.26 -19.44 11.24
C ILE A 6 -7.49 -18.71 11.82
N LYS A 7 -7.43 -17.38 11.92
CA LYS A 7 -8.61 -16.56 12.24
C LYS A 7 -9.67 -16.79 11.16
N LYS A 8 -10.77 -17.48 11.50
CA LYS A 8 -11.97 -17.57 10.67
C LYS A 8 -12.48 -16.14 10.39
N ARG A 9 -12.42 -15.70 9.13
CA ARG A 9 -12.95 -14.40 8.69
C ARG A 9 -14.48 -14.46 8.66
N PRO A 10 -15.19 -13.50 9.28
CA PRO A 10 -16.65 -13.48 9.26
C PRO A 10 -17.15 -13.18 7.85
N ILE A 11 -18.14 -13.94 7.37
CA ILE A 11 -18.82 -13.65 6.11
C ILE A 11 -19.81 -12.52 6.39
N ILE A 12 -19.42 -11.30 6.03
CA ILE A 12 -20.25 -10.09 6.08
C ILE A 12 -20.29 -9.54 4.66
N GLY A 13 -21.49 -9.21 4.17
CA GLY A 13 -21.72 -8.71 2.80
C GLY A 13 -20.75 -7.58 2.43
N ASN A 14 -20.22 -7.66 1.21
CA ASN A 14 -19.02 -6.97 0.70
C ASN A 14 -17.69 -7.57 1.18
N ILE A 15 -17.39 -8.78 0.70
CA ILE A 15 -16.09 -9.41 0.87
C ILE A 15 -15.01 -8.50 0.25
N ARG A 16 -14.32 -7.74 1.10
CA ARG A 16 -13.07 -7.07 0.76
C ARG A 16 -11.93 -8.03 1.07
N THR A 17 -11.20 -8.45 0.05
CA THR A 17 -9.92 -9.14 0.26
C THR A 17 -8.88 -8.08 0.59
N LEU A 18 -8.30 -8.18 1.79
CA LEU A 18 -7.23 -7.30 2.25
C LEU A 18 -5.88 -7.98 2.02
N CYS A 19 -4.99 -7.30 1.31
CA CYS A 19 -3.60 -7.67 1.12
C CYS A 19 -2.73 -6.67 1.90
N PRO A 20 -1.89 -7.12 2.84
CA PRO A 20 -0.99 -6.22 3.56
C PRO A 20 -0.01 -5.59 2.58
N LEU A 21 0.10 -4.27 2.65
CA LEU A 21 1.17 -3.52 2.01
C LEU A 21 2.28 -3.42 3.05
N ASN A 22 3.46 -3.99 2.76
CA ASN A 22 4.63 -3.96 3.64
C ASN A 22 5.25 -2.54 3.74
N CYS A 23 4.41 -1.52 3.93
CA CYS A 23 4.72 -0.11 4.09
C CYS A 23 4.88 0.24 5.59
N ALA A 24 5.69 -0.51 6.33
CA ALA A 24 5.89 -0.23 7.77
C ALA A 24 6.51 1.15 7.99
N ASN A 25 5.99 1.96 8.92
CA ASN A 25 6.42 3.35 9.19
C ASN A 25 6.17 4.36 8.05
N SER A 26 5.30 4.00 7.10
CA SER A 26 4.86 4.90 6.05
C SER A 26 3.74 5.81 6.55
N ASP A 27 3.81 7.09 6.24
CA ASP A 27 2.77 8.08 6.54
C ASP A 27 1.61 7.97 5.53
N ASP A 28 1.94 7.68 4.27
CA ASP A 28 0.98 7.59 3.18
C ASP A 28 1.26 6.42 2.24
N ALA A 29 0.21 5.82 1.67
CA ALA A 29 0.36 4.87 0.59
C ALA A 29 -0.66 5.15 -0.51
N VAL A 30 -0.21 5.08 -1.76
CA VAL A 30 -1.01 5.44 -2.94
C VAL A 30 -0.88 4.37 -4.02
N VAL A 31 -1.96 4.16 -4.77
CA VAL A 31 -1.90 3.40 -6.03
C VAL A 31 -1.47 4.37 -7.11
N LEU A 32 -0.30 4.14 -7.71
CA LEU A 32 0.24 4.95 -8.79
C LEU A 32 -0.32 4.54 -10.15
N ASN A 33 -0.53 3.24 -10.35
CA ASN A 33 -0.88 2.71 -11.64
C ASN A 33 -1.70 1.42 -11.53
N LYS A 34 -2.49 1.17 -12.58
CA LYS A 34 -3.32 -0.02 -12.76
C LYS A 34 -3.08 -0.55 -14.17
N LEU A 35 -2.72 -1.82 -14.31
CA LEU A 35 -2.49 -2.46 -15.60
C LEU A 35 -3.33 -3.74 -15.77
N PRO A 36 -4.13 -3.86 -16.85
CA PRO A 36 -4.43 -2.83 -17.85
C PRO A 36 -5.25 -1.66 -17.26
N SER A 37 -4.91 -0.43 -17.69
CA SER A 37 -5.51 0.80 -17.20
C SER A 37 -7.00 0.92 -17.56
N ASN A 38 -7.41 0.36 -18.69
CA ASN A 38 -8.76 0.40 -19.23
C ASN A 38 -9.72 -0.69 -18.69
N ASN A 39 -9.31 -1.49 -17.69
CA ASN A 39 -10.23 -2.46 -17.10
C ASN A 39 -11.33 -1.75 -16.30
N HIS A 40 -12.56 -1.77 -16.82
CA HIS A 40 -13.75 -1.14 -16.21
C HIS A 40 -14.32 -1.93 -15.02
N LYS A 41 -13.93 -3.20 -14.86
CA LYS A 41 -14.36 -4.04 -13.73
C LYS A 41 -13.63 -3.69 -12.45
N CYS A 42 -12.50 -2.96 -12.53
CA CYS A 42 -11.75 -2.44 -11.39
C CYS A 42 -11.67 -0.91 -11.42
N ALA A 43 -12.41 -0.25 -10.52
CA ALA A 43 -12.46 1.20 -10.37
C ALA A 43 -12.00 1.60 -8.95
N GLN A 44 -11.07 2.56 -8.89
CA GLN A 44 -10.46 3.01 -7.63
C GLN A 44 -11.53 3.58 -6.71
N HIS A 45 -11.39 3.36 -5.40
CA HIS A 45 -12.32 3.76 -4.34
C HIS A 45 -13.68 3.05 -4.36
N PHE A 46 -14.11 2.50 -5.49
CA PHE A 46 -15.33 1.70 -5.59
C PHE A 46 -15.08 0.25 -5.20
N ASN A 47 -14.16 -0.41 -5.90
CA ASN A 47 -13.95 -1.86 -5.73
C ASN A 47 -12.48 -2.26 -5.59
N TYR A 48 -11.58 -1.28 -5.53
CA TYR A 48 -10.25 -1.44 -4.96
C TYR A 48 -9.75 -0.15 -4.32
N GLY A 49 -8.74 -0.24 -3.46
CA GLY A 49 -8.07 0.92 -2.90
C GLY A 49 -7.08 0.57 -1.81
N ILE A 50 -6.65 1.59 -1.08
CA ILE A 50 -5.81 1.42 0.10
C ILE A 50 -6.63 1.81 1.33
N THR A 51 -6.43 1.11 2.44
CA THR A 51 -7.04 1.43 3.73
C THR A 51 -6.02 1.19 4.83
N ARG A 52 -6.11 1.97 5.91
CA ARG A 52 -5.26 1.81 7.07
C ARG A 52 -6.08 1.25 8.22
N ILE A 53 -5.57 0.21 8.86
CA ILE A 53 -6.20 -0.43 10.02
C ILE A 53 -5.14 -0.47 11.12
N GLY A 54 -5.24 0.43 12.10
CA GLY A 54 -4.18 0.65 13.08
C GLY A 54 -2.91 1.21 12.41
N GLU A 55 -1.78 0.52 12.61
CA GLU A 55 -0.48 0.90 12.05
C GLU A 55 -0.19 0.22 10.71
N GLU A 56 -1.04 -0.72 10.30
CA GLU A 56 -0.86 -1.47 9.06
C GLU A 56 -1.68 -0.88 7.92
N THR A 57 -1.06 -0.89 6.75
CA THR A 57 -1.69 -0.42 5.51
C THR A 57 -2.03 -1.61 4.64
N PHE A 58 -3.23 -1.63 4.08
CA PHE A 58 -3.75 -2.72 3.28
C PHE A 58 -4.21 -2.21 1.93
N PHE A 59 -3.87 -2.96 0.89
CA PHE A 59 -4.54 -2.87 -0.39
C PHE A 59 -5.78 -3.77 -0.36
N TRP A 60 -6.93 -3.24 -0.75
CA TRP A 60 -8.17 -3.99 -0.75
C TRP A 60 -8.77 -4.08 -2.15
N ARG A 61 -9.43 -5.21 -2.44
CA ARG A 61 -10.27 -5.43 -3.62
C ARG A 61 -11.59 -6.06 -3.23
N SER A 62 -12.63 -5.86 -4.02
CA SER A 62 -13.96 -6.44 -3.77
C SER A 62 -14.74 -6.71 -5.06
N GLY A 63 -15.81 -7.50 -4.97
CA GLY A 63 -16.74 -7.78 -6.07
C GLY A 63 -16.04 -8.37 -7.30
N ASN A 64 -16.52 -8.01 -8.49
CA ASN A 64 -15.99 -8.50 -9.77
C ASN A 64 -14.52 -8.16 -9.98
N CYS A 65 -14.01 -7.13 -9.30
CA CYS A 65 -12.60 -6.78 -9.38
C CYS A 65 -11.73 -7.93 -8.86
N LEU A 66 -12.14 -8.71 -7.85
CA LEU A 66 -11.35 -9.84 -7.31
C LEU A 66 -10.94 -10.88 -8.36
N ASN A 67 -11.77 -11.07 -9.39
CA ASN A 67 -11.56 -12.08 -10.43
C ASN A 67 -10.78 -11.56 -11.64
N GLN A 68 -10.31 -10.31 -11.60
CA GLN A 68 -9.53 -9.72 -12.69
C GLN A 68 -8.03 -9.95 -12.49
N ILE A 69 -7.32 -10.22 -13.58
CA ILE A 69 -5.85 -10.24 -13.60
C ILE A 69 -5.40 -8.79 -13.86
N ILE A 70 -5.05 -8.08 -12.78
CA ILE A 70 -4.62 -6.68 -12.79
C ILE A 70 -3.35 -6.55 -11.97
N SER A 71 -2.36 -5.83 -12.49
CA SER A 71 -1.20 -5.39 -11.74
C SER A 71 -1.44 -3.97 -11.22
N PHE A 72 -1.03 -3.73 -9.96
CA PHE A 72 -1.12 -2.42 -9.32
C PHE A 72 0.27 -1.99 -8.88
N ASP A 73 0.68 -0.80 -9.27
CA ASP A 73 1.91 -0.19 -8.75
C ASP A 73 1.50 0.63 -7.53
N VAL A 74 2.06 0.28 -6.36
CA VAL A 74 1.78 0.95 -5.10
C VAL A 74 3.05 1.60 -4.59
N ARG A 75 2.93 2.84 -4.14
CA ARG A 75 4.02 3.58 -3.48
C ARG A 75 3.67 3.84 -2.03
N CYS A 76 4.61 3.55 -1.14
CA CYS A 76 4.62 4.02 0.23
C CYS A 76 5.45 5.31 0.29
N GLY A 77 4.94 6.38 0.89
CA GLY A 77 5.74 7.54 1.25
C GLY A 77 6.08 7.52 2.74
N PHE A 78 7.27 7.99 3.04
CA PHE A 78 7.84 7.98 4.38
C PHE A 78 8.13 9.42 4.80
N PRO A 79 7.96 9.75 6.08
CA PRO A 79 8.29 11.07 6.58
C PRO A 79 9.76 11.36 6.31
N PHE A 80 10.02 12.41 5.52
CA PHE A 80 11.34 12.97 5.36
C PHE A 80 11.66 13.82 6.60
N ARG A 81 12.79 13.56 7.29
CA ARG A 81 13.20 14.42 8.42
C ARG A 81 14.09 15.52 7.86
N GLU A 82 13.86 16.79 8.26
CA GLU A 82 14.66 17.93 7.80
C GLU A 82 16.18 17.76 7.98
N ARG A 83 16.60 16.99 9.00
CA ARG A 83 18.03 16.66 9.22
C ARG A 83 18.64 15.87 8.05
N ASP A 84 17.86 15.05 7.37
CA ASP A 84 18.31 14.24 6.22
C ASP A 84 18.74 15.14 5.04
N PHE A 85 18.17 16.35 4.93
CA PHE A 85 18.59 17.35 3.94
C PHE A 85 19.92 18.04 4.27
N VAL A 86 20.18 18.30 5.55
CA VAL A 86 21.39 19.01 6.00
C VAL A 86 22.62 18.12 5.87
N ASP A 87 22.50 16.82 6.17
CA ASP A 87 23.62 15.89 6.07
C ASP A 87 24.00 15.62 4.60
N THR A 88 23.01 15.50 3.70
CA THR A 88 23.26 15.31 2.25
C THR A 88 24.01 16.50 1.62
N ASN A 89 23.78 17.73 2.12
CA ASN A 89 24.45 18.94 1.62
C ASN A 89 25.80 19.24 2.32
N ARG A 90 26.10 18.61 3.46
CA ARG A 90 27.41 18.75 4.11
C ARG A 90 28.50 17.98 3.39
N ASP A 91 28.18 16.81 2.82
CA ASP A 91 29.16 15.99 2.10
C ASP A 91 29.61 16.62 0.77
N GLN A 92 28.86 17.57 0.21
CA GLN A 92 29.27 18.32 -0.99
C GLN A 92 30.23 19.48 -0.69
N PHE A 93 30.33 19.94 0.56
CA PHE A 93 31.21 21.07 0.92
C PHE A 93 32.64 20.66 1.29
N PHE A 94 32.89 19.38 1.60
CA PHE A 94 34.23 18.88 1.98
C PHE A 94 35.07 18.33 0.81
N SER A 95 34.56 18.34 -0.43
CA SER A 95 35.32 17.91 -1.62
C SER A 95 35.97 19.05 -2.41
N LEU A 96 35.90 20.29 -1.93
CA LEU A 96 36.48 21.48 -2.60
C LEU A 96 37.50 22.24 -1.73
N ILE A 97 38.03 21.61 -0.67
CA ILE A 97 39.21 22.08 0.08
C ILE A 97 40.22 20.93 0.08
#